data_AF-A0A1X6NN54-F1
#
_entry.id   AF-A0A1X6NN54-F1
#
_cell.length_a   1.000
_cell.length_b   1.000
_cell.length_c   1.000
_cell.angle_alpha   90.00
_cell.angle_beta   90.00
_cell.angle_gamma   90.00
#
_symmetry.space_group_name_H-M   'P 1'
#
loop_
_entity.id
_entity.type
_entity.pdbx_description
1 polymer ?
#
loop_
_entity_poly.entity_id
_entity_poly.type
_entity_poly.pdbx_seq_one_letter_code
_entity_poly.pdbx_strand_id
1 'polypeptide(L)'
;MHPAWDAPTVAALLDANADVVRAYFCGHHHPGGYTVRPSGVHHVNFVAILDAATPAGAPANAYAVATFEADAITIDGRGVQPSYRLTWGA
;
A
#
# COMPACT_ATOMS: atom_id res chain seq x y z
N MET A 1 -5.33 11.87 -7.87
CA MET A 1 -5.46 11.32 -6.50
C MET A 1 -6.94 11.16 -6.21
N HIS A 2 -7.38 10.01 -5.68
CA HIS A 2 -8.77 9.76 -5.28
C HIS A 2 -8.85 9.50 -3.77
N PRO A 3 -8.84 10.54 -2.92
CA PRO A 3 -9.03 10.37 -1.49
C PRO A 3 -10.49 10.02 -1.17
N ALA A 4 -10.70 9.27 -0.09
CA ALA A 4 -12.04 9.11 0.50
C ALA A 4 -12.61 10.48 0.93
N TRP A 5 -13.93 10.61 0.96
CA TRP A 5 -14.60 11.89 1.27
C TRP A 5 -14.15 12.52 2.59
N ASP A 6 -13.89 11.69 3.61
CA ASP A 6 -13.34 12.14 4.90
C ASP A 6 -11.98 11.50 5.20
N ALA A 7 -11.10 11.48 4.18
CA ALA A 7 -9.73 11.01 4.33
C ALA A 7 -8.95 11.71 5.48
N PRO A 8 -9.15 13.01 5.78
CA PRO A 8 -8.47 13.65 6.91
C PRO A 8 -8.80 13.02 8.26
N THR A 9 -10.07 12.74 8.55
CA THR A 9 -10.49 12.11 9.82
C THR A 9 -9.95 10.70 9.94
N VAL A 10 -10.00 9.91 8.86
CA VAL A 10 -9.41 8.56 8.84
C VAL A 10 -7.90 8.62 9.08
N ALA A 11 -7.19 9.52 8.40
CA ALA A 11 -5.74 9.68 8.59
C ALA A 11 -5.40 10.06 10.03
N ALA A 12 -6.15 11.00 10.62
CA ALA A 12 -5.95 11.41 12.01
C ALA A 12 -6.22 10.25 13.00
N LEU A 13 -7.23 9.42 12.73
CA LEU A 13 -7.51 8.23 13.55
C LEU A 13 -6.37 7.21 13.48
N LEU A 14 -5.86 6.93 12.28
CA LEU A 14 -4.72 6.02 12.10
C LEU A 14 -3.47 6.56 12.80
N ASP A 15 -3.20 7.86 12.70
CA ASP A 15 -2.08 8.50 13.38
C ASP A 15 -2.16 8.41 14.90
N ALA A 16 -3.35 8.64 15.46
CA ALA A 16 -3.57 8.60 16.89
C ALA A 16 -3.36 7.19 17.49
N ASN A 17 -3.35 6.16 16.65
CA ASN A 17 -3.16 4.76 17.02
C ASN A 17 -1.91 4.15 16.37
N ALA A 18 -0.90 4.96 16.03
CA ALA A 18 0.32 4.52 15.37
C ALA A 18 1.19 3.57 16.22
N ASP A 19 0.90 3.43 17.51
CA ASP A 19 1.48 2.44 18.41
C ASP A 19 1.07 1.01 18.05
N VAL A 20 -0.14 0.82 17.49
CA VAL A 20 -0.68 -0.49 17.10
C VAL A 20 -0.98 -0.61 15.59
N VAL A 21 -1.16 0.50 14.89
CA VAL A 21 -1.38 0.55 13.44
C VAL A 21 -0.04 0.73 12.72
N ARG A 22 0.41 -0.28 11.98
CA ARG A 22 1.65 -0.20 11.18
C ARG A 22 1.40 0.18 9.73
N ALA A 23 0.28 -0.25 9.15
CA ALA A 23 -0.01 0.02 7.75
C ALA A 23 -1.53 0.12 7.46
N TYR A 24 -1.87 0.92 6.45
CA TYR A 24 -3.18 1.03 5.83
C TYR A 24 -3.09 0.61 4.36
N PHE A 25 -3.85 -0.42 3.99
CA PHE A 25 -3.86 -1.01 2.67
C PHE A 25 -5.17 -0.67 1.94
N CYS A 26 -5.09 -0.14 0.72
CA CYS A 26 -6.27 0.13 -0.11
C CYS A 26 -6.01 -0.06 -1.61
N GLY A 27 -7.04 0.19 -2.41
CA GLY A 27 -6.99 0.23 -3.87
C GLY A 27 -7.70 1.49 -4.40
N HIS A 28 -8.54 1.34 -5.42
CA HIS A 28 -9.33 2.42 -6.05
C HIS A 28 -8.53 3.40 -6.91
N HIS A 29 -7.39 3.92 -6.47
CA HIS A 29 -6.51 4.67 -7.37
C HIS A 29 -5.64 3.69 -8.17
N HIS A 30 -6.07 3.37 -9.40
CA HIS A 30 -5.51 2.27 -10.21
C HIS A 30 -3.98 2.27 -10.38
N PRO A 31 -3.29 3.42 -10.56
CA PRO A 31 -1.83 3.44 -10.65
C PRO A 31 -1.11 2.95 -9.39
N GLY A 32 -1.81 2.74 -8.28
CA GLY A 32 -1.23 2.38 -7.00
C GLY A 32 -0.56 3.57 -6.30
N GLY A 33 0.26 3.30 -5.29
CA GLY A 33 1.03 4.31 -4.58
C GLY A 33 1.53 3.82 -3.23
N TYR A 34 2.59 4.44 -2.75
CA TYR A 34 3.14 4.17 -1.42
C TYR A 34 3.63 5.47 -0.78
N THR A 35 3.29 5.67 0.48
CA THR A 35 3.82 6.77 1.29
C THR A 35 3.88 6.37 2.76
N VAL A 36 4.66 7.09 3.56
CA VAL A 36 4.75 6.93 5.01
C VAL A 36 4.36 8.23 5.65
N ARG A 37 3.42 8.19 6.58
CA ARG A 37 2.98 9.37 7.33
C ARG A 37 4.01 9.78 8.38
N PRO A 38 4.00 11.05 8.85
CA PRO A 38 4.87 11.49 9.95
C PRO A 38 4.75 10.66 11.24
N SER A 39 3.59 10.04 11.48
CA SER A 39 3.33 9.10 12.58
C SER A 39 4.04 7.75 12.43
N GLY A 40 4.63 7.46 11.26
CA GLY A 40 5.22 6.16 10.93
C GLY A 40 4.25 5.17 10.29
N VAL A 41 2.96 5.49 10.19
CA VAL A 41 1.98 4.60 9.53
C VAL A 41 2.25 4.57 8.02
N HIS A 42 2.43 3.37 7.50
CA HIS A 42 2.61 3.14 6.07
C HIS A 42 1.26 3.13 5.34
N HIS A 43 1.15 3.82 4.22
CA HIS A 43 -0.04 3.81 3.36
C HIS A 43 0.32 3.18 2.02
N VAL A 44 -0.27 2.02 1.73
CA VAL A 44 -0.06 1.30 0.46
C VAL A 44 -1.37 1.25 -0.31
N ASN A 45 -1.29 1.71 -1.54
CA ASN A 45 -2.36 1.62 -2.51
C ASN A 45 -1.93 0.64 -3.61
N PHE A 46 -2.61 -0.50 -3.71
CA PHE A 46 -2.27 -1.54 -4.69
C PHE A 46 -2.71 -1.15 -6.10
N VAL A 47 -1.90 -1.54 -7.08
CA VAL A 47 -2.18 -1.35 -8.51
C VAL A 47 -3.41 -2.16 -8.90
N ALA A 48 -4.29 -1.57 -9.72
CA ALA A 48 -5.46 -2.28 -10.21
C ALA A 48 -5.09 -3.31 -11.30
N ILE A 49 -5.57 -4.53 -11.14
CA ILE A 49 -5.48 -5.58 -12.17
C ILE A 49 -6.11 -5.18 -13.50
N LEU A 50 -7.13 -4.31 -13.47
CA LEU A 50 -7.85 -3.84 -14.66
C LEU A 50 -6.95 -3.12 -15.67
N ASP A 51 -5.88 -2.48 -15.17
CA ASP A 51 -4.94 -1.70 -15.97
C ASP A 51 -3.63 -2.48 -16.21
N ALA A 52 -3.54 -3.74 -15.76
CA ALA A 52 -2.34 -4.56 -15.82
C ALA A 52 -2.08 -5.10 -17.24
N ALA A 53 -1.48 -4.27 -18.08
CA ALA A 53 -0.92 -4.66 -19.37
C ALA A 53 0.61 -4.52 -19.36
N THR A 54 1.31 -5.44 -20.03
CA THR A 54 2.74 -5.28 -20.31
C THR A 54 2.96 -4.24 -21.42
N PRO A 55 4.17 -3.65 -21.54
CA PRO A 55 4.51 -2.76 -22.66
C PRO A 55 4.32 -3.39 -24.06
N ALA A 56 4.26 -4.71 -24.16
CA ALA A 56 4.00 -5.46 -25.39
C ALA A 56 2.51 -5.81 -25.60
N GLY A 57 1.61 -5.26 -24.77
CA GLY A 57 0.17 -5.51 -24.84
C GLY A 57 -0.28 -6.88 -24.31
N ALA A 58 0.64 -7.72 -23.82
CA ALA A 58 0.28 -8.98 -23.17
C ALA A 58 -0.35 -8.72 -21.80
N PRO A 59 -1.36 -9.48 -21.38
CA PRO A 59 -1.94 -9.38 -20.04
C PRO A 59 -0.85 -9.60 -18.98
N ALA A 60 -0.78 -8.69 -18.01
CA ALA A 60 0.02 -8.84 -16.82
C ALA A 60 -0.90 -9.10 -15.62
N ASN A 61 -0.33 -9.59 -14.51
CA ASN A 61 -1.07 -9.64 -13.25
C ASN A 61 -0.70 -8.44 -12.36
N ALA A 62 -1.50 -8.23 -11.32
CA ALA A 62 -1.29 -7.22 -10.29
C ALA A 62 -1.81 -7.80 -8.97
N TYR A 63 -0.97 -8.55 -8.29
CA TYR A 63 -1.23 -9.06 -6.95
C TYR A 63 0.05 -9.05 -6.13
N ALA A 64 -0.06 -9.24 -4.82
CA ALA A 64 1.10 -9.34 -3.95
C ALA A 64 0.88 -10.39 -2.86
N VAL A 65 1.98 -10.85 -2.27
CA VAL A 65 1.99 -11.63 -1.03
C VAL A 65 2.60 -10.75 0.05
N ALA A 66 1.90 -10.60 1.19
CA ALA A 66 2.40 -9.84 2.33
C ALA A 66 2.85 -10.79 3.45
N THR A 67 4.11 -10.69 3.84
CA THR A 67 4.71 -11.42 4.96
C THR A 67 4.88 -10.46 6.13
N PHE A 68 4.33 -10.81 7.29
CA PHE A 68 4.39 -10.01 8.51
C PHE A 68 5.52 -10.54 9.40
N GLU A 69 6.46 -9.67 9.70
CA GLU A 69 7.66 -9.92 10.51
C GLU A 69 7.57 -9.07 11.80
N ALA A 70 8.54 -9.22 12.71
CA ALA A 70 8.53 -8.48 13.98
C ALA A 70 8.72 -6.96 13.79
N ASP A 71 9.54 -6.58 12.80
CA ASP A 71 9.98 -5.22 12.52
C ASP A 71 9.60 -4.74 11.11
N ALA A 72 8.92 -5.58 10.32
CA ALA A 72 8.55 -5.24 8.96
C ALA A 72 7.30 -5.95 8.42
N ILE A 73 6.72 -5.37 7.36
CA ILE A 73 5.86 -6.08 6.41
C ILE A 73 6.59 -6.10 5.07
N THR A 74 6.86 -7.30 4.55
CA THR A 74 7.39 -7.49 3.20
C THR A 74 6.22 -7.72 2.25
N ILE A 75 6.05 -6.86 1.26
CA ILE A 75 5.07 -6.99 0.19
C ILE A 75 5.81 -7.43 -1.08
N ASP A 76 5.63 -8.68 -1.47
CA ASP A 76 6.18 -9.25 -2.70
C ASP A 76 5.17 -9.10 -3.84
N GLY A 77 5.34 -8.03 -4.62
CA GLY A 77 4.51 -7.71 -5.77
C GLY A 77 4.77 -8.62 -6.98
N ARG A 78 3.72 -8.85 -7.78
CA ARG A 78 3.73 -9.69 -8.97
C ARG A 78 3.15 -8.94 -10.16
N GLY A 79 3.75 -9.18 -11.33
CA GLY A 79 3.39 -8.52 -12.58
C GLY A 79 3.69 -7.03 -12.50
N VAL A 80 2.66 -6.18 -12.58
CA VAL A 80 2.83 -4.71 -12.53
C VAL A 80 2.80 -4.14 -11.11
N GLN A 81 2.48 -4.95 -10.09
CA GLN A 81 2.50 -4.51 -8.69
C GLN A 81 3.94 -4.42 -8.17
N PRO A 82 4.42 -3.25 -7.70
CA PRO A 82 5.74 -3.14 -7.07
C PRO A 82 5.81 -3.89 -5.74
N SER A 83 7.02 -4.36 -5.40
CA SER A 83 7.33 -4.83 -4.06
C SER A 83 7.66 -3.67 -3.12
N TYR A 84 7.32 -3.82 -1.85
CA TYR A 84 7.62 -2.86 -0.79
C TYR A 84 8.16 -3.58 0.45
N ARG A 85 9.01 -2.90 1.22
CA ARG A 85 9.35 -3.31 2.58
C ARG A 85 9.00 -2.18 3.53
N LEU A 86 8.06 -2.43 4.43
CA LEU A 86 7.51 -1.47 5.37
C LEU A 86 8.17 -1.75 6.72
N THR A 87 9.14 -0.95 7.14
CA THR A 87 9.92 -1.20 8.35
C THR A 87 9.57 -0.22 9.46
N TRP A 88 9.54 -0.70 10.71
CA TRP A 88 9.46 0.15 11.90
C TRP A 88 10.60 -0.19 12.86
N GLY A 89 10.92 0.76 13.76
CA GLY A 89 11.86 0.48 14.85
C GLY A 89 11.28 -0.56 15.81
N ALA A 90 12.12 -1.52 16.23
CA ALA A 90 11.81 -2.44 17.32
C ALA A 90 11.72 -1.71 18.66
#